data_AF-A0A645ITS0-F1
#
_entry.id   AF-A0A645ITS0-F1
#
_cell.length_a   1.000
_cell.length_b   1.000
_cell.length_c   1.000
_cell.angle_alpha   90.00
_cell.angle_beta   90.00
_cell.angle_gamma   90.00
#
_symmetry.space_group_name_H-M   'P 1'
#
loop_
_entity.id
_entity.type
_entity.pdbx_description
1 polymer ?
#
loop_
_entity_poly.entity_id
_entity_poly.type
_entity_poly.pdbx_seq_one_letter_code
_entity_poly.pdbx_strand_id
1 'polypeptide(L)' 'MNDYAMIENGIVVNVIVGPLPDGIEGIALNGRPVAIGDAYADGVFLRNGEPVLTEVERIQALTAEIERLQAQLAQ' A
#
# COMPACT_ATOMS: atom_id res chain seq x y z
N MET A 1 -10.57 -12.08 4.65
CA MET A 1 -11.17 -11.61 3.40
C MET A 1 -10.07 -10.83 2.71
N ASN A 2 -9.69 -11.22 1.49
CA ASN A 2 -8.62 -10.52 0.77
C ASN A 2 -9.30 -9.49 -0.12
N ASP A 3 -8.82 -8.26 -0.06
CA ASP A 3 -9.22 -7.20 -0.99
C ASP A 3 -8.25 -7.20 -2.16
N TYR A 4 -8.70 -6.70 -3.32
CA TYR A 4 -7.94 -6.75 -4.56
C TYR A 4 -7.96 -5.42 -5.30
N ALA A 5 -6.86 -5.09 -5.98
CA ALA A 5 -6.79 -4.02 -6.96
C ALA A 5 -6.90 -4.57 -8.38
N MET A 6 -7.69 -3.91 -9.21
CA MET A 6 -7.64 -4.09 -10.67
C MET A 6 -6.67 -3.07 -11.25
N ILE A 7 -5.76 -3.54 -12.11
CA ILE A 7 -4.69 -2.73 -12.70
C ILE A 7 -4.90 -2.61 -14.21
N GLU A 8 -4.84 -1.38 -14.73
CA GLU A 8 -4.75 -1.12 -16.17
C GLU A 8 -3.56 -0.20 -16.44
N ASN A 9 -2.68 -0.59 -17.37
CA ASN A 9 -1.46 0.17 -17.72
C ASN A 9 -0.59 0.53 -16.51
N GLY A 10 -0.52 -0.36 -15.52
CA GLY A 10 0.25 -0.14 -14.28
C GLY A 10 -0.41 0.81 -13.29
N ILE A 11 -1.68 1.17 -13.47
CA ILE A 11 -2.44 2.05 -12.57
C ILE A 11 -3.64 1.29 -11.99
N VAL A 12 -3.90 1.48 -10.69
CA VAL A 12 -5.09 0.96 -10.02
C VAL A 12 -6.32 1.69 -10.55
N VAL A 13 -7.22 0.97 -11.21
CA VAL A 13 -8.48 1.52 -11.74
C VAL A 13 -9.70 1.18 -10.89
N ASN A 14 -9.62 0.13 -10.08
CA ASN A 14 -10.70 -0.26 -9.17
C ASN A 14 -10.14 -1.00 -7.94
N VAL A 15 -10.88 -0.94 -6.83
CA VAL A 15 -10.59 -1.68 -5.60
C VAL A 15 -11.83 -2.50 -5.22
N ILE A 16 -11.64 -3.81 -5.12
CA ILE A 16 -12.69 -4.77 -4.78
C ILE A 16 -12.49 -5.19 -3.33
N VAL A 17 -13.48 -4.88 -2.49
CA VAL A 17 -13.53 -5.34 -1.10
C VAL A 17 -14.35 -6.61 -1.03
N GLY A 18 -13.73 -7.71 -0.63
CA GLY A 18 -14.38 -9.02 -0.63
C GLY A 18 -13.89 -10.00 -1.69
N PRO A 19 -14.61 -11.13 -1.91
CA PRO A 19 -14.20 -12.13 -2.88
C PRO A 19 -14.14 -11.52 -4.28
N LEU A 20 -13.09 -11.86 -5.00
CA LEU A 20 -12.95 -11.50 -6.40
C LEU A 20 -14.01 -12.27 -7.21
N PRO A 21 -14.76 -11.62 -8.12
CA PRO A 21 -15.67 -12.33 -9.01
C PRO A 21 -14.93 -13.33 -9.90
N ASP A 22 -15.58 -14.44 -10.24
CA ASP A 22 -15.01 -15.45 -11.14
C ASP A 22 -14.61 -14.84 -12.49
N GLY A 23 -13.42 -15.22 -12.97
CA GLY A 23 -12.89 -14.75 -14.26
C GLY A 23 -12.33 -13.33 -14.24
N ILE A 24 -12.33 -12.64 -13.09
CA ILE A 24 -11.62 -11.38 -12.90
C ILE A 24 -10.23 -11.69 -12.31
N GLU A 25 -9.21 -11.02 -12.82
CA GLU A 25 -7.87 -11.02 -12.22
C GLU A 25 -7.68 -9.73 -11.42
N GLY A 26 -7.06 -9.86 -10.24
CA GLY A 26 -6.81 -8.75 -9.34
C GLY A 26 -5.61 -9.03 -8.45
N ILE A 27 -4.94 -7.96 -8.05
CA ILE A 27 -3.74 -8.04 -7.22
C ILE A 27 -4.16 -7.90 -5.76
N ALA A 28 -3.85 -8.91 -4.95
CA ALA A 28 -4.20 -8.89 -3.54
C ALA A 28 -3.53 -7.70 -2.82
N LEU A 29 -4.32 -6.93 -2.08
CA LEU A 29 -3.83 -5.76 -1.35
C LEU A 29 -3.00 -6.13 -0.13
N ASN A 30 -3.26 -7.31 0.46
CA ASN A 30 -2.58 -7.80 1.66
C ASN A 30 -2.57 -6.75 2.79
N GLY A 31 -3.72 -6.10 3.01
CA GLY A 31 -3.89 -5.08 4.04
C GLY A 31 -3.32 -3.69 3.69
N ARG A 32 -2.84 -3.48 2.47
CA ARG A 32 -2.41 -2.15 2.01
C ARG A 32 -3.62 -1.26 1.72
N PRO A 33 -3.63 -0.01 2.19
CA PRO A 33 -4.69 0.96 1.93
C PRO A 33 -4.55 1.56 0.51
N VAL A 34 -4.57 0.69 -0.51
CA VAL A 34 -4.48 1.05 -1.93
C VAL A 34 -5.73 1.82 -2.37
N ALA A 35 -5.54 2.81 -3.23
CA ALA A 35 -6.60 3.63 -3.80
C ALA A 35 -6.52 3.65 -5.32
N ILE A 36 -7.63 4.00 -5.96
CA ILE A 36 -7.69 4.26 -7.40
C ILE A 36 -6.71 5.39 -7.72
N GLY A 37 -5.90 5.20 -8.77
CA GLY A 37 -4.84 6.10 -9.20
C GLY A 37 -3.45 5.79 -8.64
N ASP A 38 -3.33 4.91 -7.65
CA ASP A 38 -2.01 4.40 -7.24
C ASP A 38 -1.37 3.63 -8.41
N ALA A 39 -0.05 3.70 -8.53
CA ALA A 39 0.67 2.91 -9.51
C ALA A 39 1.00 1.53 -8.94
N TYR A 40 1.13 0.53 -9.82
CA TYR A 40 1.63 -0.80 -9.51
C TYR A 40 2.79 -1.12 -10.44
N ALA A 41 3.99 -1.22 -9.86
CA ALA A 41 5.22 -1.52 -10.58
C ALA A 41 6.08 -2.46 -9.75
N ASP A 42 6.67 -3.47 -10.40
CA ASP A 42 7.62 -4.41 -9.78
C ASP A 42 7.13 -5.05 -8.47
N GLY A 43 5.82 -5.35 -8.40
CA GLY A 43 5.22 -5.99 -7.23
C GLY A 43 4.77 -5.02 -6.13
N VAL A 44 4.95 -3.71 -6.31
CA VAL A 44 4.75 -2.68 -5.27
C VAL A 44 3.68 -1.68 -5.69
N PHE A 45 2.77 -1.39 -4.77
CA PHE A 45 1.82 -0.28 -4.90
C PHE A 45 2.51 1.03 -4.50
N LEU A 46 2.36 2.07 -5.32
CA LEU A 46 3.02 3.35 -5.16
C LEU A 46 1.98 4.47 -5.17
N ARG A 47 2.04 5.36 -4.17
CA ARG A 47 1.26 6.59 -4.10
C ARG A 47 2.20 7.77 -4.18
N ASN A 48 2.04 8.59 -5.21
CA ASN A 48 2.93 9.73 -5.47
C ASN A 48 4.42 9.35 -5.55
N GLY A 49 4.72 8.15 -6.07
CA GLY A 49 6.08 7.63 -6.18
C GLY A 49 6.61 6.90 -4.94
N GLU A 50 5.88 6.93 -3.82
CA GLU A 50 6.29 6.27 -2.57
C GLU A 50 5.53 4.96 -2.32
N PRO A 51 6.13 3.94 -1.71
CA PRO A 51 5.45 2.69 -1.39
C PRO A 51 4.22 2.89 -0.50
N VAL A 52 3.10 2.27 -0.88
CA VAL A 52 1.89 2.20 -0.04
C VAL A 52 2.14 1.17 1.05
N LEU A 53 2.36 1.66 2.26
CA LEU A 53 2.59 0.86 3.45
C LEU A 53 1.27 0.34 4.03
N THR A 54 1.31 -0.86 4.58
CA THR A 54 0.29 -1.32 5.55
C THR A 54 0.32 -0.43 6.80
N GLU A 55 -0.76 -0.47 7.59
CA GLU A 55 -0.81 0.32 8.82
C GLU A 55 0.29 -0.08 9.82
N VAL A 56 0.64 -1.37 9.88
CA VAL A 56 1.73 -1.86 10.74
C VAL A 56 3.09 -1.32 10.28
N GLU A 57 3.39 -1.40 8.98
CA GLU A 57 4.62 -0.84 8.39
C GLU A 57 4.69 0.68 8.61
N ARG A 58 3.56 1.39 8.48
CA ARG A 58 3.47 2.83 8.72
C ARG A 58 3.78 3.18 10.18
N ILE A 59 3.21 2.43 11.13
CA ILE A 59 3.48 2.63 12.56
C ILE A 59 4.96 2.37 12.87
N GLN A 60 5.54 1.30 12.31
CA GLN A 60 6.97 1.00 12.49
C GLN A 60 7.87 2.13 11.96
N ALA A 61 7.59 2.64 10.76
CA ALA A 61 8.33 3.76 10.17
C ALA A 61 8.22 5.03 11.03
N LEU A 62 7.03 5.34 11.55
CA LEU A 62 6.80 6.48 12.43
C LEU A 62 7.54 6.34 13.78
N THR A 63 7.49 5.16 14.40
CA THR A 63 8.21 4.90 15.66
C THR A 63 9.72 5.06 15.47
N ALA A 64 10.29 4.51 14.40
CA ALA A 64 11.72 4.65 14.10
C ALA A 64 12.13 6.12 13.90
N GLU A 65 11.29 6.92 13.23
CA GLU A 65 11.55 8.35 13.05
C GLU A 65 11.45 9.12 14.38
N ILE A 66 10.48 8.79 15.24
CA ILE A 66 10.36 9.39 16.57
C ILE A 66 11.62 9.10 17.41
N GLU A 67 12.08 7.85 17.44
CA GLU A 67 13.30 7.46 18.17
C GLU A 67 14.53 8.21 17.66
N ARG A 68 14.65 8.34 16.33
CA ARG A 68 15.73 9.12 15.69
C ARG A 68 15.70 10.59 16.12
N LEU A 69 14.53 11.23 16.08
CA LEU A 69 14.38 12.63 16.47
C LEU A 69 14.67 12.84 17.96
N GLN A 70 14.23 11.92 18.82
CA GLN A 70 14.55 11.95 20.25
C GLN A 70 16.05 11.84 20.52
N ALA A 71 16.74 10.96 19.79
CA ALA A 71 18.20 10.81 19.91
C ALA A 71 18.96 12.05 19.41
N GLN A 72 18.43 12.81 18.46
CA GLN A 72 19.02 14.08 18.00
C GLN A 72 18.83 15.20 19.03
N LEU A 73 17.69 15.25 19.73
CA LEU A 73 17.42 16.27 20.76
C LEU A 73 18.20 16.03 22.06
N ALA A 74 18.63 14.80 22.32
CA ALA A 74 19.41 14.44 23.51
C ALA A 74 20.93 14.67 23.36
N GLN A 75 21.39 15.13 22.19
CA GLN A 75 22.78 15.51 21.89
C GLN A 75 22.97 17.02 22.04
#